data_AF-A0A9Q0HV89-F1
#
_entry.id   AF-A0A9Q0HV89-F1
#
_cell.length_a   1.000
_cell.length_b   1.000
_cell.length_c   1.000
_cell.angle_alpha   90.00
_cell.angle_beta   90.00
_cell.angle_gamma   90.00
#
_symmetry.space_group_name_H-M   'P 1'
#
loop_
_entity.id
_entity.type
_entity.pdbx_description
1 polymer ?
#
loop_
_entity_poly.entity_id
_entity_poly.type
_entity_poly.pdbx_seq_one_letter_code
_entity_poly.pdbx_strand_id
1 'polypeptide(L)'
;MVAPATLSLRPCVPFAPPNQHKLSTFTSSPCPHSVHLQPSSAGSKLVSSHALRKLSVSPVKAVAVDSDQTGSSEPAQREKPKRYYFLVANAKFMLDEEEHFKELMYERLRNFGERNREQDFWLVIEPKFLDKFPDITKRLKRPAVALVSTDSPWITFMKLRLDRVLANNFEADTHNEALASNPVDLQFDKPQTWTAPYPKYEFGWWEPFLPPKFDHHSA
;
A
#
# COMPACT_ATOMS: atom_id res chain seq x y z
N MET A 1 -73.97 39.96 2.00
CA MET A 1 -73.48 39.84 3.40
C MET A 1 -72.77 38.52 3.57
N VAL A 2 -71.44 38.48 3.41
CA VAL A 2 -70.55 37.49 4.04
C VAL A 2 -69.20 38.20 4.22
N ALA A 3 -68.75 38.32 5.47
CA ALA A 3 -67.52 39.01 5.86
C ALA A 3 -66.29 38.08 5.74
N PRO A 4 -65.07 38.63 5.51
CA PRO A 4 -63.84 37.85 5.46
C PRO A 4 -63.27 37.60 6.86
N ALA A 5 -62.77 36.39 7.09
CA ALA A 5 -62.09 35.98 8.32
C ALA A 5 -60.57 36.21 8.21
N THR A 6 -60.04 37.07 9.08
CA THR A 6 -58.62 37.36 9.27
C THR A 6 -58.00 36.37 10.24
N LEU A 7 -56.98 35.61 9.82
CA LEU A 7 -56.16 34.79 10.72
C LEU A 7 -54.86 35.52 11.07
N SER A 8 -54.66 35.72 12.37
CA SER A 8 -53.52 36.39 13.00
C SER A 8 -52.40 35.39 13.27
N LEU A 9 -51.19 35.69 12.78
CA LEU A 9 -49.96 34.94 13.07
C LEU A 9 -49.29 35.52 14.32
N ARG A 10 -49.09 34.67 15.33
CA ARG A 10 -48.28 34.98 16.52
C ARG A 10 -46.81 34.62 16.27
N PRO A 11 -45.84 35.45 16.72
CA PRO A 11 -44.41 35.12 16.68
C PRO A 11 -43.95 34.45 17.99
N CYS A 12 -43.14 33.39 17.88
CA CYS A 12 -42.38 32.83 19.01
C CYS A 12 -40.88 33.06 18.81
N VAL A 13 -40.26 33.54 19.89
CA VAL A 13 -38.88 34.00 20.11
C VAL A 13 -37.95 32.79 20.36
N PRO A 14 -36.62 32.88 20.14
CA PRO A 14 -35.73 31.71 20.07
C PRO A 14 -35.22 31.27 21.44
N PHE A 15 -34.90 29.98 21.57
CA PHE A 15 -34.21 29.42 22.73
C PHE A 15 -32.73 29.15 22.41
N ALA A 16 -31.87 29.67 23.29
CA ALA A 16 -30.42 29.51 23.34
C ALA A 16 -30.00 28.19 24.04
N PRO A 17 -28.71 27.79 24.03
CA PRO A 17 -28.25 26.41 24.20
C PRO A 17 -27.84 26.06 25.65
N PRO A 18 -27.65 24.76 25.98
CA PRO A 18 -26.94 24.37 27.20
C PRO A 18 -25.51 23.85 26.91
N ASN A 19 -24.57 24.65 27.40
CA ASN A 19 -23.45 24.36 28.30
C ASN A 19 -22.73 22.99 28.37
N GLN A 20 -21.42 23.13 28.57
CA GLN A 20 -20.36 22.12 28.67
C GLN A 20 -20.45 21.23 29.92
N HIS A 21 -20.04 19.97 29.80
CA HIS A 21 -19.56 19.17 30.93
C HIS A 21 -18.20 18.50 30.61
N LYS A 22 -17.34 18.60 31.63
CA LYS A 22 -15.93 18.21 31.74
C LYS A 22 -15.72 16.70 31.84
N LEU A 23 -14.52 16.29 31.37
CA LEU A 23 -13.57 15.30 31.91
C LEU A 23 -14.10 14.00 32.54
N SER A 24 -13.66 12.85 32.01
CA SER A 24 -13.09 11.81 32.86
C SER A 24 -12.15 10.89 32.09
N THR A 25 -10.91 10.83 32.58
CA THR A 25 -9.83 9.93 32.22
C THR A 25 -10.05 8.61 32.94
N PHE A 26 -10.04 7.47 32.25
CA PHE A 26 -9.88 6.16 32.89
C PHE A 26 -8.80 5.34 32.20
N THR A 27 -7.71 5.15 32.94
CA THR A 27 -6.58 4.26 32.71
C THR A 27 -6.73 2.98 33.52
N SER A 28 -6.04 1.91 33.07
CA SER A 28 -5.68 0.66 33.76
C SER A 28 -6.80 -0.39 33.89
N SER A 29 -6.60 -1.71 33.84
CA SER A 29 -5.43 -2.60 33.66
C SER A 29 -5.96 -4.06 33.55
N PRO A 30 -5.11 -5.07 33.27
CA PRO A 30 -5.54 -6.43 32.90
C PRO A 30 -5.66 -7.40 34.09
N CYS A 31 -6.57 -8.38 33.98
CA CYS A 31 -6.70 -9.51 34.92
C CYS A 31 -5.94 -10.75 34.43
N PRO A 32 -5.11 -11.40 35.27
CA PRO A 32 -4.63 -12.76 35.07
C PRO A 32 -5.26 -13.72 36.08
N HIS A 33 -5.78 -14.87 35.65
CA HIS A 33 -5.94 -16.02 36.55
C HIS A 33 -5.46 -17.31 35.89
N SER A 34 -4.37 -17.78 36.48
CA SER A 34 -3.75 -19.10 36.41
C SER A 34 -4.74 -20.19 36.82
N VAL A 35 -4.80 -21.28 36.05
CA VAL A 35 -5.33 -22.57 36.50
C VAL A 35 -4.24 -23.61 36.34
N HIS A 36 -3.68 -23.98 37.48
CA HIS A 36 -2.80 -25.10 37.72
C HIS A 36 -3.64 -26.37 37.90
N LEU A 37 -3.45 -27.38 37.05
CA LEU A 37 -3.90 -28.75 37.33
C LEU A 37 -2.78 -29.74 36.94
N GLN A 38 -2.39 -30.50 37.95
CA GLN A 38 -1.40 -31.58 37.91
C GLN A 38 -2.00 -32.89 37.35
N PRO A 39 -1.14 -33.89 37.02
CA PRO A 39 -1.42 -34.89 36.02
C PRO A 39 -2.01 -36.18 36.60
N SER A 40 -2.83 -36.87 35.81
CA SER A 40 -3.20 -38.27 36.05
C SER A 40 -2.57 -39.16 34.99
N SER A 41 -1.83 -40.15 35.49
CA SER A 41 -1.17 -41.21 34.75
C SER A 41 -2.18 -42.26 34.27
N ALA A 42 -2.15 -42.59 32.98
CA ALA A 42 -2.62 -43.87 32.48
C ALA A 42 -1.77 -44.27 31.28
N GLY A 43 -1.01 -45.35 31.45
CA GLY A 43 -0.13 -45.88 30.43
C GLY A 43 -0.90 -46.60 29.33
N SER A 44 -0.38 -46.49 28.10
CA SER A 44 -0.49 -47.56 27.11
C SER A 44 0.81 -47.58 26.32
N LYS A 45 1.49 -48.72 26.38
CA LYS A 45 2.69 -49.03 25.61
C LYS A 45 2.23 -49.40 24.20
N LEU A 46 2.81 -48.77 23.18
CA LEU A 46 2.87 -49.36 21.84
C LEU A 46 4.22 -48.99 21.22
N VAL A 47 5.01 -50.03 21.05
CA VAL A 47 6.35 -50.03 20.48
C VAL A 47 6.20 -49.86 18.98
N SER A 48 6.73 -48.77 18.43
CA SER A 48 6.93 -48.60 16.99
C SER A 48 8.44 -48.54 16.73
N SER A 49 8.96 -49.68 16.27
CA SER A 49 10.34 -49.87 15.83
C SER A 49 10.45 -49.53 14.35
N HIS A 50 10.88 -48.32 14.03
CA HIS A 50 11.34 -47.99 12.68
C HIS A 50 12.80 -47.51 12.72
N ALA A 51 13.59 -48.23 11.93
CA ALA A 51 15.04 -48.27 11.96
C ALA A 51 15.71 -46.96 11.51
N LEU A 52 16.71 -46.52 12.28
CA LEU A 52 17.65 -45.49 11.87
C LEU A 52 18.56 -46.03 10.76
N ARG A 53 18.34 -45.58 9.52
CA ARG A 53 19.31 -45.75 8.42
C ARG A 53 20.54 -44.90 8.73
N LYS A 54 21.64 -45.57 9.12
CA LYS A 54 22.97 -44.97 9.18
C LYS A 54 23.42 -44.63 7.76
N LEU A 55 23.52 -43.35 7.45
CA LEU A 55 24.21 -42.87 6.25
C LEU A 55 25.71 -42.80 6.57
N SER A 56 26.50 -43.61 5.88
CA SER A 56 27.97 -43.51 5.91
C SER A 56 28.39 -42.30 5.07
N VAL A 57 28.91 -41.27 5.73
CA VAL A 57 29.55 -40.12 5.05
C VAL A 57 31.04 -40.43 4.96
N SER A 58 31.57 -40.54 3.74
CA SER A 58 33.02 -40.55 3.50
C SER A 58 33.58 -39.15 3.72
N PRO A 59 34.73 -38.97 4.40
CA PRO A 59 35.32 -37.64 4.54
C PRO A 59 35.90 -37.17 3.20
N VAL A 60 35.36 -36.07 2.67
CA VAL A 60 35.97 -35.33 1.56
C VAL A 60 37.16 -34.56 2.12
N LYS A 61 38.35 -34.82 1.57
CA LYS A 61 39.59 -34.10 1.89
C LYS A 61 39.56 -32.74 1.19
N ALA A 62 39.41 -31.66 1.94
CA ALA A 62 39.57 -30.29 1.42
C ALA A 62 41.07 -29.96 1.31
N VAL A 63 41.49 -29.46 0.15
CA VAL A 63 42.82 -28.87 -0.08
C VAL A 63 42.64 -27.36 0.00
N ALA A 64 43.38 -26.70 0.90
CA ALA A 64 43.43 -25.25 0.96
C ALA A 64 44.19 -24.73 -0.27
N VAL A 65 43.50 -23.97 -1.12
CA VAL A 65 44.12 -23.15 -2.16
C VAL A 65 44.37 -21.79 -1.53
N ASP A 66 45.65 -21.44 -1.44
CA ASP A 66 46.12 -20.13 -1.01
C ASP A 66 45.82 -19.13 -2.14
N SER A 67 44.98 -18.13 -1.84
CA SER A 67 44.63 -17.06 -2.78
C SER A 67 45.35 -15.78 -2.37
N ASP A 68 46.58 -15.63 -2.85
CA ASP A 68 47.25 -14.34 -2.80
C ASP A 68 46.84 -13.46 -3.97
N GLN A 69 46.20 -12.34 -3.60
CA GLN A 69 46.18 -11.03 -4.25
C GLN A 69 45.93 -10.96 -5.75
N THR A 70 44.75 -10.46 -6.13
CA THR A 70 44.68 -9.51 -7.25
C THR A 70 43.58 -8.50 -6.99
N GLY A 71 43.97 -7.25 -6.71
CA GLY A 71 43.08 -6.11 -6.79
C GLY A 71 42.53 -6.02 -8.21
N SER A 72 41.26 -6.36 -8.37
CA SER A 72 40.53 -6.18 -9.61
C SER A 72 39.55 -5.05 -9.38
N SER A 73 39.88 -3.88 -9.95
CA SER A 73 38.95 -2.79 -10.21
C SER A 73 37.59 -3.34 -10.62
N GLU A 74 36.54 -3.04 -9.85
CA GLU A 74 35.17 -3.41 -10.19
C GLU A 74 34.84 -2.86 -11.58
N PRO A 75 34.47 -3.71 -12.55
CA PRO A 75 33.86 -3.20 -13.76
C PRO A 75 32.48 -2.70 -13.38
N ALA A 76 32.17 -1.45 -13.77
CA ALA A 76 30.85 -0.86 -13.66
C ALA A 76 29.77 -1.91 -13.98
N GLN A 77 28.98 -2.28 -12.97
CA GLN A 77 27.94 -3.29 -13.10
C GLN A 77 26.97 -2.81 -14.18
N ARG A 78 26.99 -3.43 -15.36
CA ARG A 78 25.90 -3.29 -16.33
C ARG A 78 24.67 -3.91 -15.68
N GLU A 79 23.83 -3.08 -15.07
CA GLU A 79 22.55 -3.50 -14.52
C GLU A 79 21.75 -4.16 -15.65
N LYS A 80 21.37 -5.42 -15.45
CA LYS A 80 20.48 -6.12 -16.40
C LYS A 80 19.11 -5.43 -16.37
N PRO A 81 18.38 -5.38 -17.51
CA PRO A 81 17.06 -4.78 -17.55
C PRO A 81 16.14 -5.44 -16.52
N LYS A 82 15.51 -4.62 -15.68
CA LYS A 82 14.58 -5.05 -14.64
C LYS A 82 13.16 -5.02 -15.18
N ARG A 83 12.36 -6.03 -14.82
CA ARG A 83 10.94 -6.12 -15.19
C ARG A 83 10.09 -5.38 -14.17
N TYR A 84 9.28 -4.46 -14.66
CA TYR A 84 8.31 -3.71 -13.88
C TYR A 84 6.90 -4.07 -14.32
N TYR A 85 6.03 -4.24 -13.35
CA TYR A 85 4.61 -4.52 -13.53
C TYR A 85 3.85 -3.27 -13.10
N PHE A 86 2.85 -2.88 -13.88
CA PHE A 86 2.09 -1.68 -13.56
C PHE A 86 0.60 -1.85 -13.77
N LEU A 87 -0.13 -1.06 -13.00
CA LEU A 87 -1.54 -0.77 -13.14
C LEU A 87 -1.70 0.70 -13.44
N VAL A 88 -2.56 1.05 -14.39
CA VAL A 88 -2.80 2.43 -14.78
C VAL A 88 -4.30 2.71 -14.88
N ALA A 89 -4.69 3.88 -14.42
CA ALA A 89 -6.04 4.39 -14.52
C ALA A 89 -6.06 5.93 -14.57
N ASN A 90 -7.26 6.49 -14.66
CA ASN A 90 -7.49 7.92 -14.49
C ASN A 90 -7.16 8.34 -13.04
N ALA A 91 -6.45 9.46 -12.85
CA ALA A 91 -6.10 9.99 -11.55
C ALA A 91 -7.32 10.21 -10.65
N LYS A 92 -8.41 10.74 -11.21
CA LYS A 92 -9.65 10.95 -10.46
C LYS A 92 -10.20 9.64 -9.88
N PHE A 93 -10.17 8.57 -10.68
CA PHE A 93 -10.64 7.26 -10.23
C PHE A 93 -9.71 6.68 -9.14
N MET A 94 -8.40 6.64 -9.40
CA MET A 94 -7.44 6.00 -8.47
C MET A 94 -7.20 6.77 -7.17
N LEU A 95 -7.25 8.10 -7.19
CA LEU A 95 -6.84 8.93 -6.05
C LEU A 95 -8.02 9.54 -5.27
N ASP A 96 -9.18 9.72 -5.91
CA ASP A 96 -10.33 10.43 -5.31
C ASP A 96 -11.58 9.53 -5.14
N GLU A 97 -11.90 8.69 -6.12
CA GLU A 97 -13.11 7.83 -6.09
C GLU A 97 -12.87 6.48 -5.40
N GLU A 98 -11.71 5.86 -5.59
CA GLU A 98 -11.43 4.51 -5.09
C GLU A 98 -10.91 4.52 -3.65
N GLU A 99 -11.83 4.33 -2.69
CA GLU A 99 -11.54 4.33 -1.26
C GLU A 99 -10.66 3.13 -0.83
N HIS A 100 -10.91 1.93 -1.37
CA HIS A 100 -10.18 0.72 -0.98
C HIS A 100 -8.71 0.76 -1.38
N PHE A 101 -8.39 1.50 -2.44
CA PHE A 101 -7.03 1.59 -2.95
C PHE A 101 -6.09 2.23 -1.94
N LYS A 102 -6.54 3.29 -1.27
CA LYS A 102 -5.77 3.97 -0.23
C LYS A 102 -5.42 3.03 0.91
N GLU A 103 -6.40 2.35 1.49
CA GLU A 103 -6.20 1.46 2.63
C GLU A 103 -5.24 0.31 2.29
N LEU A 104 -5.37 -0.27 1.10
CA LEU A 104 -4.44 -1.30 0.63
C LEU A 104 -3.00 -0.78 0.52
N MET A 105 -2.81 0.48 0.11
CA MET A 105 -1.49 1.08 0.00
C MET A 105 -0.85 1.38 1.35
N TYR A 106 -1.59 1.97 2.28
CA TYR A 106 -1.09 2.23 3.63
C TYR A 106 -0.82 0.95 4.41
N GLU A 107 -1.71 -0.04 4.30
CA GLU A 107 -1.50 -1.33 4.97
C GLU A 107 -0.27 -2.05 4.40
N ARG A 108 -0.07 -2.01 3.08
CA ARG A 108 1.15 -2.57 2.47
C ARG A 108 2.40 -1.83 2.95
N LEU A 109 2.37 -0.49 3.02
CA LEU A 109 3.50 0.30 3.52
C LEU A 109 3.82 -0.04 4.98
N ARG A 110 2.80 -0.11 5.84
CA ARG A 110 2.93 -0.53 7.24
C ARG A 110 3.52 -1.93 7.35
N ASN A 111 3.01 -2.89 6.58
CA ASN A 111 3.51 -4.27 6.56
C ASN A 111 4.99 -4.36 6.17
N PHE A 112 5.43 -3.54 5.22
CA PHE A 112 6.84 -3.47 4.81
C PHE A 112 7.72 -2.90 5.92
N GLY A 113 7.26 -1.82 6.58
CA GLY A 113 7.94 -1.24 7.74
C GLY A 113 8.05 -2.23 8.92
N GLU A 114 6.95 -2.88 9.29
CA GLU A 114 6.92 -3.87 10.38
C GLU A 114 7.82 -5.09 10.11
N ARG A 115 7.99 -5.46 8.83
CA ARG A 115 8.82 -6.60 8.41
C ARG A 115 10.23 -6.21 8.00
N ASN A 116 10.62 -4.93 8.11
CA ASN A 116 11.90 -4.40 7.65
C ASN A 116 12.19 -4.78 6.17
N ARG A 117 11.18 -4.69 5.32
CA ARG A 117 11.32 -4.92 3.86
C ARG A 117 11.43 -3.59 3.13
N GLU A 118 12.31 -3.55 2.13
CA GLU A 118 12.41 -2.40 1.23
C GLU A 118 11.15 -2.26 0.37
N GLN A 119 10.65 -1.02 0.26
CA GLN A 119 9.47 -0.71 -0.54
C GLN A 119 9.75 -1.00 -2.02
N ASP A 120 8.86 -1.78 -2.63
CA ASP A 120 8.98 -2.28 -4.00
C ASP A 120 7.86 -1.76 -4.92
N PHE A 121 7.14 -0.72 -4.50
CA PHE A 121 5.98 -0.18 -5.19
C PHE A 121 5.91 1.34 -5.04
N TRP A 122 5.48 2.02 -6.11
CA TRP A 122 5.39 3.47 -6.18
C TRP A 122 4.18 3.92 -6.99
N LEU A 123 3.69 5.12 -6.69
CA LEU A 123 2.70 5.83 -7.49
C LEU A 123 3.40 6.84 -8.40
N VAL A 124 3.13 6.74 -9.71
CA VAL A 124 3.69 7.62 -10.72
C VAL A 124 2.54 8.37 -11.39
N ILE A 125 2.50 9.68 -11.17
CA ILE A 125 1.55 10.59 -11.82
C ILE A 125 2.09 10.89 -13.22
N GLU A 126 1.24 10.73 -14.23
CA GLU A 126 1.59 10.85 -15.66
C GLU A 126 2.92 10.17 -16.03
N PRO A 127 2.97 8.83 -15.98
CA PRO A 127 4.19 8.09 -16.28
C PRO A 127 4.63 8.28 -17.73
N LYS A 128 5.90 8.62 -17.94
CA LYS A 128 6.50 8.80 -19.29
C LYS A 128 6.53 7.50 -20.10
N PHE A 129 6.63 6.35 -19.44
CA PHE A 129 6.66 5.06 -20.12
C PHE A 129 5.33 4.71 -20.82
N LEU A 130 4.22 5.42 -20.53
CA LEU A 130 2.94 5.19 -21.21
C LEU A 130 2.99 5.48 -22.71
N ASP A 131 3.95 6.28 -23.17
CA ASP A 131 4.15 6.56 -24.59
C ASP A 131 4.55 5.30 -25.37
N LYS A 132 5.15 4.31 -24.70
CA LYS A 132 5.45 2.98 -25.26
C LYS A 132 4.19 2.14 -25.51
N PHE A 133 3.05 2.50 -24.91
CA PHE A 133 1.79 1.73 -24.93
C PHE A 133 0.61 2.57 -25.47
N PRO A 134 0.54 2.80 -26.80
CA PRO A 134 -0.51 3.62 -27.39
C PRO A 134 -1.91 3.03 -27.20
N ASP A 135 -2.06 1.71 -27.14
CA ASP A 135 -3.37 1.05 -26.97
C ASP A 135 -3.98 1.27 -25.59
N ILE A 136 -3.14 1.39 -24.57
CA ILE A 136 -3.54 1.73 -23.21
C ILE A 136 -3.92 3.22 -23.17
N THR A 137 -3.07 4.08 -23.73
CA THR A 137 -3.28 5.54 -23.72
C THR A 137 -4.59 5.95 -24.42
N LYS A 138 -4.98 5.28 -25.51
CA LYS A 138 -6.27 5.53 -26.20
C LYS A 138 -7.51 5.28 -25.32
N ARG A 139 -7.41 4.36 -24.37
CA ARG A 139 -8.51 3.96 -23.47
C ARG A 139 -8.55 4.80 -22.19
N LEU A 140 -7.43 5.44 -21.84
CA LEU A 140 -7.29 6.23 -20.62
C LEU A 140 -7.78 7.66 -20.81
N LYS A 141 -8.37 8.21 -19.76
CA LYS A 141 -8.60 9.65 -19.63
C LYS A 141 -7.43 10.23 -18.83
N ARG A 142 -6.80 11.28 -19.34
CA ARG A 142 -5.73 12.01 -18.63
C ARG A 142 -6.33 13.05 -17.68
N PRO A 143 -5.70 13.35 -16.53
CA PRO A 143 -4.40 12.83 -16.07
C PRO A 143 -4.45 11.36 -15.65
N ALA A 144 -3.39 10.61 -15.95
CA ALA A 144 -3.29 9.18 -15.62
C ALA A 144 -2.34 8.96 -14.44
N VAL A 145 -2.64 7.96 -13.62
CA VAL A 145 -1.79 7.53 -12.50
C VAL A 145 -1.49 6.06 -12.68
N ALA A 146 -0.22 5.68 -12.48
CA ALA A 146 0.18 4.29 -12.45
C ALA A 146 0.70 3.87 -11.08
N LEU A 147 0.26 2.69 -10.61
CA LEU A 147 0.94 1.92 -9.58
C LEU A 147 1.98 1.05 -10.28
N VAL A 148 3.25 1.27 -9.97
CA VAL A 148 4.39 0.52 -10.52
C VAL A 148 5.01 -0.31 -9.40
N SER A 149 5.27 -1.59 -9.66
CA SER A 149 5.94 -2.48 -8.71
C SER A 149 6.80 -3.52 -9.43
N THR A 150 7.79 -4.07 -8.73
CA THR A 150 8.54 -5.26 -9.19
C THR A 150 7.81 -6.58 -8.87
N ASP A 151 6.78 -6.54 -8.02
CA ASP A 151 6.02 -7.71 -7.56
C ASP A 151 4.80 -7.99 -8.48
N SER A 152 4.95 -8.96 -9.38
CA SER A 152 3.88 -9.35 -10.33
C SER A 152 2.63 -9.92 -9.65
N PRO A 153 2.72 -10.84 -8.67
CA PRO A 153 1.56 -11.29 -7.90
C PRO A 153 0.75 -10.14 -7.30
N TRP A 154 1.44 -9.12 -6.76
CA TRP A 154 0.76 -7.97 -6.18
C TRP A 154 -0.02 -7.16 -7.21
N ILE A 155 0.60 -6.85 -8.35
CA ILE A 155 -0.09 -6.16 -9.45
C ILE A 155 -1.28 -6.97 -9.97
N THR A 156 -1.17 -8.30 -10.01
CA THR A 156 -2.29 -9.18 -10.40
C THR A 156 -3.43 -9.12 -9.37
N PHE A 157 -3.11 -9.18 -8.07
CA PHE A 157 -4.10 -9.03 -7.00
C PHE A 157 -4.83 -7.69 -7.09
N MET A 158 -4.07 -6.60 -7.28
CA MET A 158 -4.65 -5.27 -7.42
C MET A 158 -5.52 -5.16 -8.67
N LYS A 159 -5.16 -5.83 -9.77
CA LYS A 159 -5.99 -5.89 -10.97
C LYS A 159 -7.34 -6.58 -10.74
N LEU A 160 -7.39 -7.60 -9.88
CA LEU A 160 -8.62 -8.31 -9.52
C LEU A 160 -9.53 -7.51 -8.60
N ARG A 161 -8.97 -6.57 -7.83
CA ARG A 161 -9.73 -5.70 -6.91
C ARG A 161 -10.22 -4.41 -7.56
N LEU A 162 -9.50 -3.94 -8.56
CA LEU A 162 -9.80 -2.69 -9.24
C LEU A 162 -10.39 -2.99 -10.61
N ASP A 163 -11.67 -2.66 -10.81
CA ASP A 163 -12.37 -2.99 -12.06
C ASP A 163 -11.89 -2.13 -13.23
N ARG A 164 -11.80 -0.81 -13.03
CA ARG A 164 -11.62 0.21 -14.10
C ARG A 164 -10.16 0.55 -14.40
N VAL A 165 -9.27 -0.42 -14.23
CA VAL A 165 -7.82 -0.24 -14.41
C VAL A 165 -7.28 -1.11 -15.54
N LEU A 166 -6.21 -0.67 -16.16
CA LEU A 166 -5.46 -1.43 -17.15
C LEU A 166 -4.16 -1.90 -16.52
N ALA A 167 -3.73 -3.13 -16.81
CA ALA A 167 -2.49 -3.68 -16.30
C ALA A 167 -1.60 -4.15 -17.45
N ASN A 168 -0.30 -3.90 -17.34
CA ASN A 168 0.70 -4.43 -18.25
C ASN A 168 2.06 -4.50 -17.55
N ASN A 169 3.10 -4.90 -18.27
CA ASN A 169 4.47 -4.94 -17.79
C ASN A 169 5.42 -4.34 -18.84
N PHE A 170 6.60 -3.93 -18.40
CA PHE A 170 7.66 -3.44 -19.27
C PHE A 170 9.04 -3.71 -18.66
N GLU A 171 10.06 -3.64 -19.50
CA GLU A 171 11.46 -3.73 -19.09
C GLU A 171 12.07 -2.32 -19.12
N ALA A 172 12.87 -2.00 -18.11
CA ALA A 172 13.62 -0.76 -18.03
C ALA A 172 15.03 -1.01 -17.50
N ASP A 173 16.01 -0.28 -18.03
CA ASP A 173 17.40 -0.41 -17.65
C ASP A 173 17.69 0.28 -16.32
N THR A 174 16.95 1.36 -16.03
CA THR A 174 17.12 2.13 -14.80
C THR A 174 15.81 2.30 -14.03
N HIS A 175 15.92 2.32 -12.70
CA HIS A 175 14.79 2.56 -11.82
C HIS A 175 14.16 3.95 -12.03
N ASN A 176 15.00 4.96 -12.30
CA ASN A 176 14.54 6.32 -12.57
C ASN A 176 13.73 6.41 -13.87
N GLU A 177 14.13 5.69 -14.93
CA GLU A 177 13.33 5.63 -16.16
C GLU A 177 11.95 5.01 -15.90
N ALA A 178 11.90 3.93 -15.13
CA ALA A 178 10.65 3.25 -14.81
C ALA A 178 9.66 4.12 -14.02
N LEU A 179 10.17 5.01 -13.16
CA LEU A 179 9.37 5.89 -12.32
C LEU A 179 9.26 7.34 -12.82
N ALA A 180 9.73 7.61 -14.04
CA ALA A 180 9.74 8.96 -14.59
C ALA A 180 8.31 9.49 -14.81
N SER A 181 8.01 10.63 -14.20
CA SER A 181 6.72 11.33 -14.27
C SER A 181 6.80 12.63 -15.07
N ASN A 182 5.65 13.09 -15.58
CA ASN A 182 5.47 14.44 -16.07
C ASN A 182 4.85 15.33 -14.98
N PRO A 183 5.30 16.59 -14.84
CA PRO A 183 4.70 17.50 -13.88
C PRO A 183 3.28 17.86 -14.32
N VAL A 184 2.30 17.56 -13.47
CA VAL A 184 0.89 17.92 -13.67
C VAL A 184 0.29 18.41 -12.37
N ASP A 185 -0.48 19.49 -12.47
CA ASP A 185 -1.30 19.97 -11.38
C ASP A 185 -2.58 19.13 -11.28
N LEU A 186 -2.75 18.43 -10.15
CA LEU A 186 -3.93 17.61 -9.88
C LEU A 186 -4.90 18.45 -9.05
N GLN A 187 -6.10 18.66 -9.58
CA GLN A 187 -7.19 19.31 -8.85
C GLN A 187 -8.40 18.37 -8.84
N PHE A 188 -8.90 18.08 -7.66
CA PHE A 188 -10.09 17.24 -7.47
C PHE A 188 -11.19 18.04 -6.79
N ASP A 189 -12.36 18.12 -7.44
CA ASP A 189 -13.53 18.78 -6.88
C ASP A 189 -14.10 17.97 -5.72
N LYS A 190 -14.34 18.63 -4.60
CA LYS A 190 -15.05 17.99 -3.48
C LYS A 190 -16.53 17.80 -3.88
N PRO A 191 -17.11 16.62 -3.62
CA PRO A 191 -18.52 16.40 -3.91
C PRO A 191 -19.39 17.32 -3.04
N GLN A 192 -20.47 17.86 -3.63
CA GLN A 192 -21.42 18.72 -2.91
C GLN A 192 -22.14 17.99 -1.78
N THR A 193 -22.32 16.68 -1.92
CA THR A 193 -22.96 15.84 -0.91
C THR A 193 -22.11 14.60 -0.71
N TRP A 194 -21.61 14.44 0.51
CA TRP A 194 -20.89 13.26 0.93
C TRP A 194 -21.84 12.32 1.66
N THR A 195 -22.03 11.12 1.12
CA THR A 195 -23.05 10.17 1.59
C THR A 195 -22.51 9.16 2.61
N ALA A 196 -21.19 8.95 2.67
CA ALA A 196 -20.62 7.97 3.59
C ALA A 196 -20.59 8.51 5.03
N PRO A 197 -20.76 7.64 6.04
CA PRO A 197 -20.78 8.04 7.45
C PRO A 197 -19.40 8.45 8.00
N TYR A 198 -18.32 8.23 7.25
CA TYR A 198 -16.94 8.56 7.60
C TYR A 198 -16.44 9.71 6.74
N PRO A 199 -15.49 10.56 7.20
CA PRO A 199 -14.99 11.66 6.40
C PRO A 199 -14.28 11.17 5.13
N LYS A 200 -14.47 11.89 4.02
CA LYS A 200 -13.69 11.67 2.79
C LYS A 200 -12.22 11.93 3.06
N TYR A 201 -11.34 11.15 2.44
CA TYR A 201 -9.90 11.35 2.55
C TYR A 201 -9.45 12.72 2.05
N GLU A 202 -8.37 13.19 2.67
CA GLU A 202 -7.72 14.43 2.30
C GLU A 202 -6.98 14.32 0.96
N PHE A 203 -6.96 15.43 0.23
CA PHE A 203 -6.14 15.57 -0.97
C PHE A 203 -4.66 15.41 -0.59
N GLY A 204 -3.88 14.71 -1.42
CA GLY A 204 -2.45 14.51 -1.21
C GLY A 204 -2.09 13.29 -0.35
N TRP A 205 -3.06 12.46 0.04
CA TRP A 205 -2.76 11.22 0.79
C TRP A 205 -1.75 10.30 0.10
N TRP A 206 -1.63 10.39 -1.23
CA TRP A 206 -0.72 9.57 -2.03
C TRP A 206 0.74 10.03 -2.05
N GLU A 207 1.05 11.20 -1.48
CA GLU A 207 2.40 11.77 -1.48
C GLU A 207 3.52 10.83 -0.96
N PRO A 208 3.31 10.04 0.11
CA PRO A 208 4.33 9.12 0.61
C PRO A 208 4.73 8.02 -0.37
N PHE A 209 3.89 7.75 -1.38
CA PHE A 209 4.13 6.71 -2.38
C PHE A 209 4.78 7.24 -3.66
N LEU A 210 4.95 8.56 -3.77
CA LEU A 210 5.63 9.15 -4.91
C LEU A 210 7.11 8.75 -4.89
N PRO A 211 7.74 8.56 -6.07
CA PRO A 211 9.18 8.33 -6.13
C PRO A 211 9.93 9.47 -5.43
N PRO A 212 11.02 9.18 -4.70
CA PRO A 212 11.83 10.20 -4.08
C PRO A 212 12.32 11.17 -5.15
N LYS A 213 12.06 12.46 -4.93
CA LYS A 213 12.63 13.52 -5.78
C LYS A 213 14.11 13.60 -5.43
N PHE A 214 14.97 13.22 -6.37
CA PHE A 214 16.40 13.50 -6.25
C PHE A 214 16.58 15.00 -6.46
N ASP A 215 16.51 15.76 -5.37
CA ASP A 215 16.91 17.15 -5.39
C ASP A 215 18.42 17.18 -5.65
N HIS A 216 18.83 17.75 -6.80
CA HIS A 216 20.23 18.06 -7.10
C HIS A 216 20.73 19.23 -6.22
N HIS A 217 20.52 19.17 -4.92
CA HIS A 217 20.99 20.14 -3.94
C HIS A 217 22.07 19.51 -3.07
N SER A 218 23.27 19.39 -3.63
CA SER A 218 24.54 19.30 -2.89
C SER A 218 25.69 19.59 -3.85
N ALA A 219 26.09 20.85 -3.90
CA ALA A 219 27.42 21.30 -4.28
C ALA A 219 27.82 22.41 -3.29
#